data_AF-A0A7U3ZG33-F1
#
_entry.id   AF-A0A7U3ZG33-F1
#
_cell.length_a   1.000
_cell.length_b   1.000
_cell.length_c   1.000
_cell.angle_alpha   90.00
_cell.angle_beta   90.00
_cell.angle_gamma   90.00
#
_symmetry.space_group_name_H-M   'P 1'
#
loop_
_entity.id
_entity.type
_entity.pdbx_description
1 polymer ?
#
loop_
_entity_poly.entity_id
_entity_poly.type
_entity_poly.pdbx_seq_one_letter_code
_entity_poly.pdbx_strand_id
1 'polypeptide(L)'
;MRLFSVSLPLTGQTAQGLIIQYIPPVMSRIFAFLLSVTALVYVLSSCGTKTDTHQHSAPPAQTVEVNTDFLKNLKFPPTILYAGLEKPTDTTVSTTKPKTVPTGMIYIQGGVVQIGSDEGLEQERPSFWAKVNSFWMDTHPVTVGEFRKFVQATHFQTEAEKFGNAGIIDESTDRQWILKDGANWHHPMGPDFPAAADDHPVTQVSWNDANAYAQWAGKRLPCELEWEHAARNARNSRSIYPWGNDIQTKGQYNANIWQGKFPVKNANEDGFAYTSPVGKFGKTPLGLTDMSGNVWEWQSNLKFNYEALFRTGTRDGDLSAERAQRGGSFLCEPGWCHGYRVSGRSSSTSETSLFHVGFRCVKDVE
;
A
#
# COMPACT_ATOMS: atom_id res chain seq x y z
N MET A 1 9.21 -49.21 -19.62
CA MET A 1 9.16 -50.69 -19.54
C MET A 1 9.25 -51.06 -18.06
N ARG A 2 8.21 -51.75 -17.56
CA ARG A 2 8.05 -52.38 -16.23
C ARG A 2 7.90 -51.50 -14.98
N LEU A 3 6.63 -51.40 -14.59
CA LEU A 3 6.12 -51.31 -13.23
C LEU A 3 6.77 -52.36 -12.30
N PHE A 4 7.01 -51.97 -11.05
CA PHE A 4 6.92 -52.87 -9.91
C PHE A 4 6.21 -52.15 -8.76
N SER A 5 5.02 -52.64 -8.44
CA SER A 5 4.27 -52.38 -7.22
C SER A 5 4.78 -53.29 -6.11
N VAL A 6 5.02 -52.73 -4.92
CA VAL A 6 5.09 -53.49 -3.68
C VAL A 6 4.19 -52.77 -2.67
N SER A 7 3.16 -53.46 -2.21
CA SER A 7 2.28 -53.07 -1.10
C SER A 7 2.55 -54.01 0.05
N LEU A 8 2.65 -53.50 1.29
CA LEU A 8 2.46 -54.21 2.57
C LEU A 8 2.29 -53.14 3.69
N PRO A 9 1.72 -53.47 4.86
CA PRO A 9 0.47 -52.87 5.34
C PRO A 9 0.64 -51.92 6.53
N LEU A 10 -0.40 -51.12 6.76
CA LEU A 10 -0.60 -50.26 7.93
C LEU A 10 -0.81 -51.07 9.22
N THR A 11 -0.10 -50.73 10.28
CA THR A 11 -0.50 -50.97 11.67
C THR A 11 -0.08 -49.81 12.59
N GLY A 12 -1.07 -49.21 13.26
CA GLY A 12 -1.04 -48.87 14.69
C GLY A 12 -0.31 -47.61 15.19
N GLN A 13 -1.09 -46.53 15.42
CA GLN A 13 -1.09 -45.63 16.60
C GLN A 13 0.27 -45.12 17.15
N THR A 14 0.59 -43.82 17.18
CA THR A 14 0.09 -42.81 18.13
C THR A 14 0.92 -41.53 18.01
N ALA A 15 0.29 -40.40 18.39
CA ALA A 15 0.87 -39.17 18.93
C ALA A 15 1.45 -38.08 17.98
N GLN A 16 0.88 -36.88 18.18
CA GLN A 16 1.49 -35.55 18.13
C GLN A 16 1.58 -34.78 16.79
N GLY A 17 1.00 -33.58 16.81
CA GLY A 17 1.50 -32.40 16.09
C GLY A 17 0.95 -32.18 14.69
N LEU A 18 -0.27 -31.64 14.56
CA LEU A 18 -0.74 -31.10 13.29
C LEU A 18 -0.10 -29.71 13.07
N ILE A 19 1.00 -29.68 12.33
CA ILE A 19 1.46 -28.50 11.59
C ILE A 19 0.77 -28.58 10.23
N ILE A 20 -0.23 -27.72 9.99
CA ILE A 20 -0.81 -27.59 8.65
C ILE A 20 0.06 -26.60 7.86
N GLN A 21 0.84 -27.14 6.94
CA GLN A 21 1.38 -26.42 5.80
C GLN A 21 0.22 -25.88 4.94
N TYR A 22 0.20 -24.58 4.68
CA TYR A 22 -0.74 -23.98 3.74
C TYR A 22 -0.10 -23.88 2.36
N ILE A 23 -0.66 -24.61 1.40
CA ILE A 23 -0.32 -24.63 -0.02
C ILE A 23 -1.17 -23.55 -0.73
N PRO A 24 -0.63 -22.69 -1.60
CA PRO A 24 -1.42 -21.73 -2.35
C PRO A 24 -2.18 -22.42 -3.51
N PRO A 25 -3.47 -22.13 -3.74
CA PRO A 25 -4.23 -22.76 -4.80
C PRO A 25 -3.92 -22.12 -6.16
N VAL A 26 -3.33 -22.90 -7.06
CA VAL A 26 -3.33 -22.65 -8.50
C VAL A 26 -4.47 -23.43 -9.15
N MET A 27 -5.18 -22.77 -10.07
CA MET A 27 -6.04 -23.36 -11.09
C MET A 27 -7.05 -24.43 -10.66
N SER A 28 -8.30 -24.01 -10.50
CA SER A 28 -9.41 -24.80 -11.04
C SER A 28 -10.63 -23.92 -11.30
N ARG A 29 -10.88 -23.64 -12.59
CA ARG A 29 -12.20 -23.49 -13.24
C ARG A 29 -12.06 -22.99 -14.69
N ILE A 30 -11.26 -23.71 -15.48
CA ILE A 30 -11.52 -23.86 -16.91
C ILE A 30 -12.21 -25.22 -17.04
N PHE A 31 -13.53 -25.26 -16.80
CA PHE A 31 -14.44 -26.35 -17.19
C PHE A 31 -15.88 -25.89 -16.90
N ALA A 32 -16.33 -24.84 -17.61
CA ALA A 32 -17.74 -24.44 -17.74
C ALA A 32 -17.88 -23.38 -18.85
N PHE A 33 -17.37 -23.65 -20.04
CA PHE A 33 -17.61 -22.80 -21.22
C PHE A 33 -17.64 -23.65 -22.48
N LEU A 34 -18.65 -24.52 -22.57
CA LEU A 34 -19.06 -25.22 -23.79
C LEU A 34 -20.42 -25.90 -23.52
N LEU A 35 -21.47 -25.08 -23.38
CA LEU A 35 -22.89 -25.45 -23.57
C LEU A 35 -23.77 -24.21 -23.35
N SER A 36 -23.72 -23.25 -24.28
CA SER A 36 -24.79 -22.25 -24.47
C SER A 36 -24.69 -21.55 -25.83
N VAL A 37 -24.20 -22.26 -26.87
CA VAL A 37 -24.35 -21.85 -28.27
C VAL A 37 -25.33 -22.81 -28.95
N THR A 38 -26.59 -22.77 -28.49
CA THR A 38 -27.76 -23.35 -29.17
C THR A 38 -29.04 -22.87 -28.50
N ALA A 39 -29.27 -21.55 -28.52
CA ALA A 39 -30.60 -20.95 -28.32
C ALA A 39 -30.70 -19.60 -29.05
N LEU A 40 -30.06 -19.54 -30.23
CA LEU A 40 -30.21 -18.45 -31.19
C LEU A 40 -30.74 -19.09 -32.46
N VAL A 41 -32.06 -19.24 -32.54
CA VAL A 41 -32.96 -19.57 -33.68
C VAL A 41 -34.19 -20.24 -33.04
N TYR A 42 -35.40 -19.76 -33.39
CA TYR A 42 -36.69 -19.92 -32.71
C TYR A 42 -36.92 -18.98 -31.51
N VAL A 43 -37.14 -17.70 -31.78
CA VAL A 43 -38.48 -17.06 -31.71
C VAL A 43 -38.39 -15.76 -32.51
N LEU A 44 -38.59 -15.85 -33.82
CA LEU A 44 -39.00 -14.75 -34.68
C LEU A 44 -40.31 -15.18 -35.33
N SER A 45 -41.44 -14.85 -34.69
CA SER A 45 -42.75 -14.61 -35.30
C SER A 45 -43.85 -14.55 -34.24
N SER A 46 -44.09 -13.35 -33.71
CA SER A 46 -45.45 -12.82 -33.60
C SER A 46 -45.41 -11.35 -33.20
N CYS A 47 -45.68 -10.48 -34.19
CA CYS A 47 -46.08 -9.10 -33.94
C CYS A 47 -47.35 -9.08 -33.08
N GLY A 48 -47.35 -8.24 -32.06
CA GLY A 48 -48.53 -7.87 -31.28
C GLY A 48 -48.26 -6.58 -30.53
N THR A 49 -48.65 -5.46 -31.12
CA THR A 49 -48.57 -4.11 -30.55
C THR A 49 -49.38 -3.99 -29.27
N LYS A 50 -48.72 -3.72 -28.14
CA LYS A 50 -49.30 -2.99 -27.00
C LYS A 50 -48.26 -2.06 -26.39
N THR A 51 -48.53 -0.77 -26.48
CA THR A 51 -47.82 0.30 -25.80
C THR A 51 -48.29 0.35 -24.35
N ASP A 52 -47.52 -0.26 -23.44
CA ASP A 52 -47.64 0.00 -22.01
C ASP A 52 -46.56 0.99 -21.58
N THR A 53 -46.97 2.25 -21.39
CA THR A 53 -46.17 3.28 -20.75
C THR A 53 -46.08 2.99 -19.25
N HIS A 54 -45.18 2.10 -18.84
CA HIS A 54 -44.70 2.05 -17.46
C HIS A 54 -43.49 2.96 -17.34
N GLN A 55 -43.71 4.14 -16.75
CA GLN A 55 -42.62 4.95 -16.19
C GLN A 55 -41.92 4.12 -15.10
N HIS A 56 -40.82 3.48 -15.44
CA HIS A 56 -39.83 3.07 -14.45
C HIS A 56 -39.18 4.35 -13.91
N SER A 57 -39.75 4.89 -12.82
CA SER A 57 -39.00 5.77 -11.94
C SER A 57 -37.78 4.99 -11.46
N ALA A 58 -36.58 5.48 -11.78
CA ALA A 58 -35.36 4.99 -11.16
C ALA A 58 -35.55 5.00 -9.63
N PRO A 59 -35.06 3.98 -8.90
CA PRO A 59 -35.07 4.03 -7.44
C PRO A 59 -34.40 5.35 -7.02
N PRO A 60 -34.94 6.06 -6.01
CA PRO A 60 -34.22 7.21 -5.47
C PRO A 60 -32.81 6.74 -5.12
N ALA A 61 -31.80 7.47 -5.60
CA ALA A 61 -30.42 7.20 -5.23
C ALA A 61 -30.38 7.15 -3.71
N GLN A 62 -30.20 5.95 -3.14
CA GLN A 62 -29.99 5.82 -1.71
C GLN A 62 -28.72 6.60 -1.45
N THR A 63 -28.85 7.74 -0.78
CA THR A 63 -27.72 8.43 -0.18
C THR A 63 -27.14 7.45 0.82
N VAL A 64 -26.11 6.75 0.39
CA VAL A 64 -25.37 5.83 1.23
C VAL A 64 -24.65 6.68 2.27
N GLU A 65 -25.24 6.77 3.46
CA GLU A 65 -24.67 7.54 4.55
C GLU A 65 -23.34 6.94 5.00
N VAL A 66 -22.43 7.82 5.40
CA VAL A 66 -21.09 7.45 5.88
C VAL A 66 -21.21 6.67 7.19
N ASN A 67 -20.50 5.56 7.30
CA ASN A 67 -20.45 4.75 8.51
C ASN A 67 -19.61 5.45 9.60
N THR A 68 -20.27 6.32 10.37
CA THR A 68 -19.61 7.16 11.38
C THR A 68 -18.94 6.36 12.50
N ASP A 69 -19.50 5.22 12.90
CA ASP A 69 -18.90 4.37 13.93
C ASP A 69 -17.64 3.66 13.43
N PHE A 70 -17.65 3.20 12.17
CA PHE A 70 -16.45 2.66 11.54
C PHE A 70 -15.35 3.73 11.40
N LEU A 71 -15.71 4.95 10.99
CA LEU A 71 -14.76 6.07 10.92
C LEU A 71 -14.10 6.38 12.26
N LYS A 72 -14.85 6.33 13.38
CA LYS A 72 -14.27 6.52 14.73
C LYS A 72 -13.19 5.48 15.04
N ASN A 73 -13.35 4.25 14.58
CA ASN A 73 -12.39 3.17 14.80
C ASN A 73 -11.09 3.33 13.99
N LEU A 74 -11.15 4.03 12.84
CA LEU A 74 -9.96 4.31 12.03
C LEU A 74 -9.02 5.34 12.68
N LYS A 75 -9.54 6.15 13.62
CA LYS A 75 -8.77 7.17 14.35
C LYS A 75 -7.95 8.07 13.42
N PHE A 76 -8.58 8.55 12.34
CA PHE A 76 -7.91 9.48 11.44
C PHE A 76 -7.46 10.75 12.17
N PRO A 77 -6.34 11.36 11.75
CA PRO A 77 -5.86 12.60 12.32
C PRO A 77 -6.87 13.74 12.09
N PRO A 78 -6.81 14.82 12.91
CA PRO A 78 -7.71 15.97 12.79
C PRO A 78 -7.56 16.73 11.46
N THR A 79 -6.55 16.40 10.67
CA THR A 79 -6.38 16.88 9.30
C THR A 79 -7.42 16.31 8.34
N ILE A 80 -8.04 15.16 8.63
CA ILE A 80 -9.13 14.59 7.81
C ILE A 80 -10.46 15.15 8.30
N LEU A 81 -11.08 15.99 7.47
CA LEU A 81 -12.32 16.70 7.79
C LEU A 81 -13.57 16.02 7.23
N TYR A 82 -13.42 15.19 6.20
CA TYR A 82 -14.54 14.55 5.51
C TYR A 82 -14.05 13.30 4.77
N ALA A 83 -14.92 12.30 4.70
CA ALA A 83 -14.83 11.17 3.77
C ALA A 83 -16.26 10.79 3.32
N GLY A 84 -16.53 10.72 2.02
CA GLY A 84 -17.87 10.47 1.49
C GLY A 84 -17.89 10.13 0.00
N LEU A 85 -18.94 9.45 -0.47
CA LEU A 85 -19.10 9.13 -1.89
C LEU A 85 -19.40 10.35 -2.76
N GLU A 86 -20.00 11.39 -2.17
CA GLU A 86 -20.29 12.64 -2.85
C GLU A 86 -19.20 13.66 -2.59
N LYS A 87 -18.97 14.55 -3.56
CA LYS A 87 -18.02 15.64 -3.38
C LYS A 87 -18.61 16.62 -2.35
N PRO A 88 -17.87 17.00 -1.30
CA PRO A 88 -18.39 17.94 -0.30
C PRO A 88 -18.69 19.29 -0.95
N THR A 89 -19.87 19.84 -0.64
CA THR A 89 -20.27 21.18 -1.08
C THR A 89 -19.41 22.26 -0.42
N ASP A 90 -19.14 22.10 0.88
CA ASP A 90 -18.18 22.92 1.60
C ASP A 90 -16.74 22.42 1.37
N THR A 91 -16.02 23.15 0.53
CA THR A 91 -14.61 22.91 0.19
C THR A 91 -13.64 23.67 1.09
N THR A 92 -14.14 24.37 2.11
CA THR A 92 -13.31 25.17 3.03
C THR A 92 -12.35 24.26 3.79
N VAL A 93 -11.07 24.62 3.74
CA VAL A 93 -9.97 23.98 4.47
C VAL A 93 -9.06 25.07 5.03
N SER A 94 -8.40 24.79 6.15
CA SER A 94 -7.36 25.69 6.67
C SER A 94 -6.19 25.70 5.69
N THR A 95 -5.89 26.88 5.14
CA THR A 95 -4.82 27.09 4.15
C THR A 95 -3.77 28.09 4.63
N THR A 96 -3.87 28.55 5.88
CA THR A 96 -2.93 29.50 6.45
C THR A 96 -1.54 28.86 6.49
N LYS A 97 -0.68 29.27 5.57
CA LYS A 97 0.69 28.78 5.50
C LYS A 97 1.51 29.43 6.62
N PRO A 98 2.04 28.67 7.59
CA PRO A 98 2.88 29.24 8.63
C PRO A 98 4.17 29.82 8.04
N LYS A 99 4.70 30.85 8.70
CA LYS A 99 5.98 31.48 8.29
C LYS A 99 7.17 30.55 8.50
N THR A 100 7.11 29.69 9.52
CA THR A 100 8.19 28.79 9.88
C THR A 100 7.99 27.46 9.17
N VAL A 101 8.94 27.10 8.31
CA VAL A 101 8.99 25.81 7.62
C VAL A 101 9.82 24.84 8.47
N PRO A 102 9.26 23.72 8.96
CA PRO A 102 10.05 22.68 9.60
C PRO A 102 11.13 22.17 8.65
N THR A 103 12.36 21.99 9.15
CA THR A 103 13.48 21.52 8.35
C THR A 103 13.16 20.18 7.68
N GLY A 104 13.46 20.07 6.38
CA GLY A 104 13.25 18.85 5.59
C GLY A 104 11.79 18.57 5.19
N MET A 105 10.84 19.43 5.56
CA MET A 105 9.43 19.26 5.25
C MET A 105 8.93 20.27 4.23
N ILE A 106 7.84 19.90 3.55
CA ILE A 106 7.11 20.77 2.63
C ILE A 106 5.66 20.94 3.07
N TYR A 107 5.11 22.11 2.78
CA TYR A 107 3.71 22.43 3.05
C TYR A 107 2.82 21.74 2.03
N ILE A 108 1.97 20.83 2.49
CA ILE A 108 0.93 20.21 1.70
C ILE A 108 -0.32 21.05 1.87
N GLN A 109 -0.70 21.75 0.80
CA GLN A 109 -1.93 22.53 0.73
C GLN A 109 -3.13 21.59 0.97
N GLY A 110 -3.99 21.93 1.93
CA GLY A 110 -5.26 21.25 2.12
C GLY A 110 -6.17 21.36 0.89
N GLY A 111 -7.13 20.48 0.77
CA GLY A 111 -8.10 20.51 -0.32
C GLY A 111 -9.09 19.36 -0.28
N VAL A 112 -9.86 19.27 -1.37
CA VAL A 112 -10.80 18.17 -1.61
C VAL A 112 -10.22 17.26 -2.68
N VAL A 113 -10.09 15.97 -2.35
CA VAL A 113 -9.41 14.98 -3.17
C VAL A 113 -10.24 13.72 -3.28
N GLN A 114 -10.21 13.07 -4.43
CA GLN A 114 -10.79 11.75 -4.62
C GLN A 114 -9.71 10.70 -4.29
N ILE A 115 -9.96 9.91 -3.28
CA ILE A 115 -9.14 8.81 -2.78
C ILE A 115 -9.52 7.52 -3.51
N GLY A 116 -8.54 6.64 -3.72
CA GLY A 116 -8.75 5.37 -4.42
C GLY A 116 -8.92 5.54 -5.94
N SER A 117 -9.32 4.44 -6.58
CA SER A 117 -9.49 4.36 -8.03
C SER A 117 -10.50 3.29 -8.41
N ASP A 118 -11.58 3.67 -9.10
CA ASP A 118 -12.58 2.73 -9.62
C ASP A 118 -12.01 1.83 -10.73
N GLU A 119 -11.00 2.31 -11.45
CA GLU A 119 -10.22 1.53 -12.42
C GLU A 119 -9.06 0.76 -11.77
N GLY A 120 -8.92 0.85 -10.44
CA GLY A 120 -7.86 0.23 -9.65
C GLY A 120 -8.07 -1.26 -9.39
N LEU A 121 -7.27 -1.84 -8.49
CA LEU A 121 -7.54 -3.18 -7.95
C LEU A 121 -8.70 -3.12 -6.94
N GLU A 122 -9.26 -4.27 -6.57
CA GLU A 122 -10.40 -4.35 -5.64
C GLU A 122 -10.17 -3.57 -4.35
N GLN A 123 -8.98 -3.69 -3.74
CA GLN A 123 -8.63 -2.98 -2.50
C GLN A 123 -8.49 -1.47 -2.65
N GLU A 124 -8.47 -0.95 -3.88
CA GLU A 124 -8.40 0.48 -4.20
C GLU A 124 -9.78 1.09 -4.49
N ARG A 125 -10.82 0.26 -4.51
CA ARG A 125 -12.21 0.61 -4.79
C ARG A 125 -13.05 0.59 -3.50
N PRO A 126 -14.17 1.32 -3.45
CA PRO A 126 -14.55 2.36 -4.42
C PRO A 126 -13.66 3.59 -4.28
N SER A 127 -13.63 4.43 -5.32
CA SER A 127 -13.14 5.79 -5.15
C SER A 127 -14.13 6.63 -4.33
N PHE A 128 -13.62 7.55 -3.52
CA PHE A 128 -14.44 8.41 -2.68
C PHE A 128 -13.79 9.76 -2.43
N TRP A 129 -14.56 10.77 -2.01
CA TRP A 129 -14.07 12.10 -1.71
C TRP A 129 -13.60 12.22 -0.26
N ALA A 130 -12.46 12.85 -0.06
CA ALA A 130 -11.97 13.29 1.23
C ALA A 130 -11.71 14.80 1.24
N LYS A 131 -11.91 15.43 2.39
CA LYS A 131 -11.48 16.81 2.65
C LYS A 131 -10.32 16.77 3.65
N VAL A 132 -9.19 17.32 3.25
CA VAL A 132 -7.92 17.26 3.98
C VAL A 132 -7.46 18.68 4.28
N ASN A 133 -7.20 19.00 5.55
CA ASN A 133 -6.57 20.25 5.98
C ASN A 133 -5.10 20.29 5.58
N SER A 134 -4.50 21.48 5.59
CA SER A 134 -3.07 21.60 5.31
C SER A 134 -2.21 20.99 6.43
N PHE A 135 -1.08 20.42 6.05
CA PHE A 135 -0.11 19.82 6.96
C PHE A 135 1.32 19.92 6.37
N TRP A 136 2.32 19.61 7.17
CA TRP A 136 3.71 19.47 6.72
C TRP A 136 4.03 18.00 6.45
N MET A 137 4.75 17.70 5.37
CA MET A 137 5.22 16.34 5.06
C MET A 137 6.71 16.33 4.79
N ASP A 138 7.41 15.29 5.26
CA ASP A 138 8.81 15.07 4.90
C ASP A 138 8.98 15.00 3.38
N THR A 139 10.01 15.69 2.88
CA THR A 139 10.29 15.75 1.44
C THR A 139 10.71 14.40 0.86
N HIS A 140 11.29 13.52 1.68
CA HIS A 140 11.72 12.17 1.34
C HIS A 140 11.39 11.19 2.49
N PRO A 141 11.42 9.87 2.25
CA PRO A 141 11.41 8.86 3.32
C PRO A 141 12.58 9.06 4.29
N VAL A 142 12.40 8.70 5.56
CA VAL A 142 13.46 8.81 6.57
C VAL A 142 14.68 8.01 6.12
N THR A 143 15.86 8.62 6.14
CA THR A 143 17.09 7.95 5.72
C THR A 143 17.72 7.13 6.85
N VAL A 144 18.60 6.19 6.50
CA VAL A 144 19.41 5.46 7.48
C VAL A 144 20.22 6.42 8.35
N GLY A 145 20.79 7.48 7.76
CA GLY A 145 21.56 8.48 8.51
C GLY A 145 20.71 9.28 9.49
N GLU A 146 19.46 9.57 9.16
CA GLU A 146 18.51 10.22 10.06
C GLU A 146 18.05 9.30 11.19
N PHE A 147 17.69 8.06 10.86
CA PHE A 147 17.30 7.04 11.83
C PHE A 147 18.45 6.71 12.80
N ARG A 148 19.70 6.70 12.32
CA ARG A 148 20.87 6.52 13.17
C ARG A 148 20.99 7.61 14.23
N LYS A 149 20.66 8.87 13.93
CA LYS A 149 20.67 9.96 14.92
C LYS A 149 19.66 9.69 16.03
N PHE A 150 18.47 9.19 15.68
CA PHE A 150 17.46 8.77 16.66
C PHE A 150 17.99 7.64 17.55
N VAL A 151 18.52 6.57 16.97
CA VAL A 151 19.07 5.43 17.72
C VAL A 151 20.22 5.87 18.64
N GLN A 152 21.13 6.71 18.15
CA GLN A 152 22.24 7.24 18.96
C GLN A 152 21.77 8.14 20.11
N ALA A 153 20.74 8.96 19.89
CA ALA A 153 20.23 9.88 20.91
C ALA A 153 19.41 9.18 22.01
N THR A 154 18.83 8.01 21.71
CA THR A 154 17.84 7.36 22.58
C THR A 154 18.26 5.96 23.04
N HIS A 155 19.31 5.40 22.46
CA HIS A 155 19.67 3.98 22.59
C HIS A 155 18.51 3.04 22.23
N PHE A 156 17.65 3.47 21.31
CA PHE A 156 16.49 2.69 20.90
C PHE A 156 16.90 1.39 20.20
N GLN A 157 16.22 0.30 20.55
CA GLN A 157 16.34 -1.00 19.91
C GLN A 157 15.08 -1.28 19.09
N THR A 158 15.25 -1.56 17.80
CA THR A 158 14.13 -1.86 16.89
C THR A 158 13.50 -3.22 17.18
N GLU A 159 12.32 -3.47 16.65
CA GLU A 159 11.70 -4.79 16.81
C GLU A 159 12.47 -5.90 16.09
N ALA A 160 13.03 -5.64 14.91
CA ALA A 160 13.97 -6.56 14.25
C ALA A 160 15.15 -6.94 15.16
N GLU A 161 15.73 -5.97 15.88
CA GLU A 161 16.83 -6.22 16.81
C GLU A 161 16.38 -6.99 18.07
N LYS A 162 15.15 -6.74 18.56
CA LYS A 162 14.58 -7.48 19.70
C LYS A 162 14.23 -8.93 19.34
N PHE A 163 13.69 -9.16 18.15
CA PHE A 163 13.37 -10.50 17.66
C PHE A 163 14.61 -11.26 17.18
N GLY A 164 15.67 -10.54 16.78
CA GLY A 164 16.93 -11.10 16.32
C GLY A 164 16.95 -11.51 14.84
N ASN A 165 15.86 -11.25 14.11
CA ASN A 165 15.74 -11.51 12.67
C ASN A 165 14.73 -10.55 12.03
N ALA A 166 14.77 -10.46 10.70
CA ALA A 166 13.81 -9.68 9.93
C ALA A 166 13.59 -10.29 8.53
N GLY A 167 12.51 -9.87 7.86
CA GLY A 167 12.09 -10.47 6.60
C GLY A 167 12.88 -9.98 5.38
N ILE A 168 13.39 -10.92 4.60
CA ILE A 168 14.04 -10.67 3.30
C ILE A 168 13.50 -11.63 2.23
N ILE A 169 13.72 -11.30 0.96
CA ILE A 169 13.67 -12.28 -0.12
C ILE A 169 15.09 -12.79 -0.36
N ASP A 170 15.30 -14.09 -0.20
CA ASP A 170 16.61 -14.71 -0.36
C ASP A 170 16.76 -15.35 -1.74
N GLU A 171 17.75 -14.90 -2.51
CA GLU A 171 18.03 -15.43 -3.85
C GLU A 171 18.45 -16.91 -3.84
N SER A 172 19.01 -17.40 -2.73
CA SER A 172 19.44 -18.79 -2.58
C SER A 172 18.29 -19.77 -2.33
N THR A 173 17.11 -19.28 -1.94
CA THR A 173 15.94 -20.11 -1.60
C THR A 173 14.84 -20.02 -2.66
N ASP A 174 15.22 -19.93 -3.94
CA ASP A 174 14.28 -19.68 -5.04
C ASP A 174 13.42 -18.42 -4.81
N ARG A 175 14.02 -17.40 -4.18
CA ARG A 175 13.41 -16.09 -3.92
C ARG A 175 12.15 -16.16 -3.06
N GLN A 176 12.18 -17.04 -2.07
CA GLN A 176 11.19 -17.10 -1.00
C GLN A 176 11.44 -16.02 0.07
N TRP A 177 10.37 -15.63 0.75
CA TRP A 177 10.45 -14.84 1.96
C TRP A 177 10.99 -15.69 3.11
N ILE A 178 12.06 -15.21 3.74
CA ILE A 178 12.66 -15.84 4.92
C ILE A 178 12.83 -14.84 6.05
N LEU A 179 12.88 -15.33 7.28
CA LEU A 179 13.42 -14.58 8.42
C LEU A 179 14.93 -14.78 8.44
N LYS A 180 15.69 -13.73 8.16
CA LYS A 180 17.15 -13.76 8.16
C LYS A 180 17.65 -13.30 9.53
N ASP A 181 18.37 -14.20 10.21
CA ASP A 181 19.01 -13.90 11.49
C ASP A 181 20.00 -12.73 11.36
N GLY A 182 19.94 -11.82 12.33
CA GLY A 182 20.74 -10.61 12.38
C GLY A 182 20.37 -9.53 11.37
N ALA A 183 19.35 -9.73 10.52
CA ALA A 183 18.85 -8.68 9.65
C ALA A 183 18.15 -7.59 10.46
N ASN A 184 18.52 -6.33 10.25
CA ASN A 184 17.98 -5.15 10.94
C ASN A 184 18.20 -3.88 10.10
N TRP A 185 17.84 -2.71 10.64
CA TRP A 185 17.93 -1.43 9.92
C TRP A 185 19.37 -1.05 9.51
N HIS A 186 20.38 -1.48 10.27
CA HIS A 186 21.79 -1.24 9.96
C HIS A 186 22.35 -2.27 8.97
N HIS A 187 21.91 -3.53 9.06
CA HIS A 187 22.27 -4.64 8.19
C HIS A 187 21.02 -5.27 7.56
N PRO A 188 20.41 -4.65 6.54
CA PRO A 188 19.07 -5.05 6.06
C PRO A 188 19.00 -6.44 5.45
N MET A 189 20.13 -6.95 4.94
CA MET A 189 20.28 -8.30 4.39
C MET A 189 20.94 -9.29 5.36
N GLY A 190 21.20 -8.87 6.61
CA GLY A 190 21.95 -9.63 7.60
C GLY A 190 23.43 -9.24 7.72
N PRO A 191 24.12 -9.72 8.76
CA PRO A 191 25.47 -9.28 9.14
C PRO A 191 26.57 -9.64 8.13
N ASP A 192 26.31 -10.62 7.26
CA ASP A 192 27.23 -11.05 6.20
C ASP A 192 27.29 -10.05 5.02
N PHE A 193 26.39 -9.06 5.01
CA PHE A 193 26.27 -8.06 3.96
C PHE A 193 26.70 -6.67 4.44
N PRO A 194 27.08 -5.76 3.52
CA PRO A 194 27.41 -4.38 3.85
C PRO A 194 26.29 -3.69 4.65
N ALA A 195 26.69 -2.80 5.56
CA ALA A 195 25.75 -1.94 6.25
C ALA A 195 25.01 -1.02 5.28
N ALA A 196 23.78 -0.63 5.64
CA ALA A 196 22.97 0.27 4.83
C ALA A 196 23.61 1.66 4.73
N ALA A 197 23.60 2.24 3.53
CA ALA A 197 24.14 3.57 3.26
C ALA A 197 23.23 4.67 3.83
N ASP A 198 23.84 5.76 4.32
CA ASP A 198 23.15 6.83 5.06
C ASP A 198 22.11 7.60 4.27
N ASP A 199 22.28 7.68 2.95
CA ASP A 199 21.42 8.39 2.01
C ASP A 199 20.32 7.52 1.40
N HIS A 200 20.26 6.24 1.77
CA HIS A 200 19.16 5.34 1.41
C HIS A 200 18.02 5.44 2.45
N PRO A 201 16.77 5.11 2.07
CA PRO A 201 15.68 5.02 3.03
C PRO A 201 15.97 3.92 4.06
N VAL A 202 15.65 4.19 5.33
CA VAL A 202 15.74 3.16 6.37
C VAL A 202 14.70 2.06 6.12
N THR A 203 15.11 0.80 6.21
CA THR A 203 14.24 -0.38 6.09
C THR A 203 14.42 -1.31 7.28
N GLN A 204 13.73 -2.47 7.31
CA GLN A 204 13.71 -3.36 8.49
C GLN A 204 13.28 -2.63 9.77
N VAL A 205 12.39 -1.66 9.61
CA VAL A 205 11.75 -0.92 10.71
C VAL A 205 10.27 -1.27 10.73
N SER A 206 9.77 -1.64 11.90
CA SER A 206 8.35 -1.92 12.08
C SER A 206 7.53 -0.63 12.13
N TRP A 207 6.21 -0.77 12.19
CA TRP A 207 5.34 0.38 12.43
C TRP A 207 5.61 1.00 13.81
N ASN A 208 5.90 0.18 14.82
CA ASN A 208 6.21 0.64 16.17
C ASN A 208 7.51 1.47 16.18
N ASP A 209 8.53 1.02 15.46
CA ASP A 209 9.81 1.73 15.31
C ASP A 209 9.63 3.06 14.57
N ALA A 210 8.90 3.04 13.46
CA ALA A 210 8.59 4.22 12.67
C ALA A 210 7.81 5.27 13.48
N ASN A 211 6.82 4.83 14.26
CA ASN A 211 6.04 5.70 15.13
C ASN A 211 6.88 6.25 16.30
N ALA A 212 7.79 5.46 16.88
CA ALA A 212 8.71 5.94 17.92
C ALA A 212 9.67 7.02 17.40
N TYR A 213 10.25 6.82 16.21
CA TYR A 213 11.05 7.85 15.54
C TYR A 213 10.24 9.12 15.30
N ALA A 214 9.03 8.98 14.74
CA ALA A 214 8.20 10.14 14.42
C ALA A 214 7.90 10.98 15.68
N GLN A 215 7.58 10.32 16.80
CA GLN A 215 7.35 11.00 18.08
C GLN A 215 8.61 11.71 18.60
N TRP A 216 9.77 11.04 18.57
CA TRP A 216 11.05 11.64 18.96
C TRP A 216 11.38 12.87 18.10
N ALA A 217 11.08 12.82 16.81
CA ALA A 217 11.31 13.93 15.88
C ALA A 217 10.29 15.08 16.03
N GLY A 218 9.31 14.97 16.95
CA GLY A 218 8.24 15.96 17.10
C GLY A 218 7.25 15.96 15.93
N LYS A 219 7.05 14.79 15.30
CA LYS A 219 6.22 14.54 14.13
C LYS A 219 5.24 13.39 14.42
N ARG A 220 4.54 12.91 13.39
CA ARG A 220 3.72 11.69 13.39
C ARG A 220 3.78 10.99 12.03
N LEU A 221 3.27 9.77 11.92
CA LEU A 221 3.07 9.12 10.62
C LEU A 221 1.86 9.74 9.88
N PRO A 222 1.90 9.85 8.53
CA PRO A 222 0.72 10.21 7.74
C PRO A 222 -0.36 9.14 7.85
N CYS A 223 -1.64 9.50 7.74
CA CYS A 223 -2.65 8.50 7.39
C CYS A 223 -2.71 8.28 5.87
N GLU A 224 -3.33 7.18 5.42
CA GLU A 224 -3.44 6.84 3.99
C GLU A 224 -4.01 7.99 3.15
N LEU A 225 -4.96 8.76 3.69
CA LEU A 225 -5.65 9.84 2.98
C LEU A 225 -4.75 11.07 2.82
N GLU A 226 -3.96 11.41 3.83
CA GLU A 226 -2.95 12.48 3.75
C GLU A 226 -1.87 12.13 2.74
N TRP A 227 -1.38 10.89 2.81
CA TRP A 227 -0.35 10.40 1.91
C TRP A 227 -0.81 10.42 0.46
N GLU A 228 -2.02 9.93 0.18
CA GLU A 228 -2.55 9.93 -1.19
C GLU A 228 -2.84 11.36 -1.69
N HIS A 229 -3.34 12.26 -0.83
CA HIS A 229 -3.51 13.67 -1.17
C HIS A 229 -2.18 14.33 -1.59
N ALA A 230 -1.12 14.07 -0.84
CA ALA A 230 0.23 14.54 -1.14
C ALA A 230 0.76 13.91 -2.45
N ALA A 231 0.58 12.61 -2.65
CA ALA A 231 0.97 11.90 -3.87
C ALA A 231 0.20 12.39 -5.12
N ARG A 232 -1.03 12.86 -4.95
CA ARG A 232 -1.85 13.55 -5.97
C ARG A 232 -1.48 15.03 -6.17
N ASN A 233 -0.32 15.44 -5.65
CA ASN A 233 0.20 16.80 -5.70
C ASN A 233 -0.71 17.87 -5.09
N ALA A 234 -1.54 17.51 -4.11
CA ALA A 234 -2.54 18.40 -3.52
C ALA A 234 -3.47 19.08 -4.56
N ARG A 235 -3.67 18.44 -5.72
CA ARG A 235 -4.43 18.98 -6.87
C ARG A 235 -5.54 18.05 -7.35
N ASN A 236 -5.83 16.99 -6.61
CA ASN A 236 -6.75 15.92 -7.04
C ASN A 236 -6.43 15.39 -8.45
N SER A 237 -5.14 15.27 -8.78
CA SER A 237 -4.76 14.66 -10.06
C SER A 237 -5.27 13.22 -10.13
N ARG A 238 -5.76 12.81 -11.31
CA ARG A 238 -6.17 11.43 -11.61
C ARG A 238 -5.09 10.61 -12.31
N SER A 239 -3.86 11.13 -12.33
CA SER A 239 -2.71 10.40 -12.84
C SER A 239 -2.45 9.10 -12.06
N ILE A 240 -1.93 8.09 -12.75
CA ILE A 240 -1.57 6.79 -12.16
C ILE A 240 -0.42 6.95 -11.16
N TYR A 241 0.56 7.78 -11.51
CA TYR A 241 1.75 8.09 -10.71
C TYR A 241 1.79 9.59 -10.36
N PRO A 242 2.60 9.99 -9.35
CA PRO A 242 2.73 11.39 -8.96
C PRO A 242 3.18 12.35 -10.06
N TRP A 243 3.84 11.85 -11.12
CA TRP A 243 4.33 12.65 -12.24
C TRP A 243 3.51 12.49 -13.53
N GLY A 244 2.56 11.55 -13.60
CA GLY A 244 1.81 11.27 -14.82
C GLY A 244 1.34 9.83 -14.93
N ASN A 245 1.04 9.38 -16.16
CA ASN A 245 0.51 8.04 -16.41
C ASN A 245 1.58 7.04 -16.87
N ASP A 246 2.73 7.53 -17.30
CA ASP A 246 3.83 6.69 -17.79
C ASP A 246 4.88 6.51 -16.69
N ILE A 247 5.29 5.25 -16.47
CA ILE A 247 6.34 4.91 -15.50
C ILE A 247 7.73 5.38 -15.95
N GLN A 248 7.88 5.63 -17.25
CA GLN A 248 9.08 6.17 -17.86
C GLN A 248 8.80 7.53 -18.53
N THR A 249 9.79 8.41 -18.53
CA THR A 249 9.78 9.63 -19.32
C THR A 249 11.01 9.66 -20.20
N LYS A 250 10.82 9.73 -21.52
CA LYS A 250 11.91 9.68 -22.51
C LYS A 250 12.85 8.47 -22.31
N GLY A 251 12.27 7.30 -21.99
CA GLY A 251 13.01 6.05 -21.78
C GLY A 251 13.74 5.95 -20.45
N GLN A 252 13.60 6.92 -19.54
CA GLN A 252 14.17 6.87 -18.19
C GLN A 252 13.08 6.54 -17.19
N TYR A 253 13.36 5.62 -16.26
CA TYR A 253 12.45 5.30 -15.16
C TYR A 253 12.29 6.50 -14.22
N ASN A 254 11.09 6.68 -13.69
CA ASN A 254 10.75 7.74 -12.73
C ASN A 254 10.64 7.22 -11.28
N ALA A 255 10.92 5.96 -11.05
CA ALA A 255 10.93 5.33 -9.73
C ALA A 255 11.81 4.07 -9.74
N ASN A 256 12.28 3.71 -8.55
CA ASN A 256 12.93 2.43 -8.28
C ASN A 256 11.87 1.34 -8.10
N ILE A 257 11.77 0.42 -9.04
CA ILE A 257 10.80 -0.68 -9.06
C ILE A 257 11.45 -1.94 -9.65
N TRP A 258 10.69 -3.02 -9.80
CA TRP A 258 11.20 -4.22 -10.46
C TRP A 258 10.95 -4.17 -11.96
N GLN A 259 11.98 -4.46 -12.77
CA GLN A 259 11.84 -4.66 -14.22
C GLN A 259 12.10 -6.11 -14.58
N GLY A 260 11.22 -6.74 -15.35
CA GLY A 260 11.38 -8.13 -15.78
C GLY A 260 10.21 -9.00 -15.34
N LYS A 261 10.52 -10.17 -14.73
CA LYS A 261 9.51 -11.12 -14.23
C LYS A 261 9.83 -11.45 -12.78
N PHE A 262 9.06 -10.88 -11.86
CA PHE A 262 9.14 -11.17 -10.44
C PHE A 262 8.61 -12.59 -10.13
N PRO A 263 9.17 -13.30 -9.14
CA PRO A 263 10.43 -13.01 -8.50
C PRO A 263 11.62 -13.43 -9.36
N VAL A 264 11.46 -14.11 -10.49
CA VAL A 264 12.52 -14.85 -11.22
C VAL A 264 13.71 -14.01 -11.72
N LYS A 265 13.50 -12.84 -12.31
CA LYS A 265 14.58 -12.02 -12.90
C LYS A 265 14.26 -10.53 -12.81
N ASN A 266 15.17 -9.79 -12.17
CA ASN A 266 15.22 -8.33 -12.25
C ASN A 266 16.22 -7.95 -13.34
N ALA A 267 15.78 -7.16 -14.31
CA ALA A 267 16.61 -6.62 -15.39
C ALA A 267 17.44 -5.41 -14.91
N ASN A 268 17.08 -4.81 -13.77
CA ASN A 268 17.81 -3.73 -13.13
C ASN A 268 18.02 -2.52 -14.06
N GLU A 269 16.99 -2.19 -14.84
CA GLU A 269 17.04 -1.15 -15.87
C GLU A 269 16.94 0.26 -15.28
N ASP A 270 16.38 0.40 -14.08
CA ASP A 270 16.41 1.65 -13.31
C ASP A 270 17.75 1.87 -12.57
N GLY A 271 18.63 0.85 -12.56
CA GLY A 271 19.94 0.87 -11.95
C GLY A 271 20.02 0.42 -10.49
N PHE A 272 18.92 -0.02 -9.86
CA PHE A 272 18.88 -0.42 -8.45
C PHE A 272 18.17 -1.76 -8.20
N ALA A 273 18.92 -2.75 -7.72
CA ALA A 273 18.36 -4.07 -7.39
C ALA A 273 17.61 -4.08 -6.04
N TYR A 274 17.96 -3.15 -5.15
CA TYR A 274 17.36 -2.93 -3.83
C TYR A 274 17.00 -1.45 -3.69
N THR A 275 17.11 -0.87 -2.50
CA THR A 275 16.87 0.56 -2.31
C THR A 275 17.81 1.43 -3.16
N SER A 276 17.34 2.61 -3.52
CA SER A 276 18.13 3.68 -4.13
C SER A 276 18.29 4.83 -3.14
N PRO A 277 19.31 5.71 -3.30
CA PRO A 277 19.39 6.95 -2.54
C PRO A 277 18.07 7.72 -2.63
N VAL A 278 17.63 8.34 -1.53
CA VAL A 278 16.40 9.14 -1.53
C VAL A 278 16.49 10.27 -2.55
N GLY A 279 15.42 10.51 -3.29
CA GLY A 279 15.38 11.55 -4.32
C GLY A 279 16.06 11.22 -5.64
N LYS A 280 16.59 10.00 -5.81
CA LYS A 280 17.31 9.60 -7.01
C LYS A 280 16.53 9.82 -8.31
N PHE A 281 15.21 9.62 -8.29
CA PHE A 281 14.33 9.70 -9.46
C PHE A 281 13.65 11.07 -9.64
N GLY A 282 14.14 12.08 -8.93
CA GLY A 282 13.63 13.44 -9.01
C GLY A 282 12.42 13.68 -8.10
N LYS A 283 11.76 14.81 -8.35
CA LYS A 283 10.71 15.36 -7.49
C LYS A 283 9.37 15.41 -8.22
N THR A 284 8.29 15.20 -7.48
CA THR A 284 6.94 15.51 -7.94
C THR A 284 6.78 17.02 -8.16
N PRO A 285 5.72 17.48 -8.87
CA PRO A 285 5.39 18.91 -8.95
C PRO A 285 5.29 19.63 -7.60
N LEU A 286 4.95 18.92 -6.52
CA LEU A 286 4.98 19.48 -5.17
C LEU A 286 6.37 19.57 -4.56
N GLY A 287 7.37 18.84 -5.05
CA GLY A 287 8.71 18.78 -4.48
C GLY A 287 8.98 17.57 -3.59
N LEU A 288 8.06 16.60 -3.54
CA LEU A 288 8.24 15.33 -2.82
C LEU A 288 9.08 14.36 -3.66
N THR A 289 9.82 13.47 -3.03
CA THR A 289 10.53 12.37 -3.70
C THR A 289 9.98 11.03 -3.26
N ASP A 290 10.27 9.97 -4.03
CA ASP A 290 10.01 8.57 -3.67
C ASP A 290 8.55 8.28 -3.27
N MET A 291 7.58 9.05 -3.81
CA MET A 291 6.15 8.80 -3.57
C MET A 291 5.62 7.56 -4.33
N SER A 292 6.49 6.90 -5.10
CA SER A 292 6.22 5.68 -5.87
C SER A 292 7.52 4.89 -5.97
N GLY A 293 7.53 3.63 -5.56
CA GLY A 293 8.71 2.77 -5.57
C GLY A 293 9.67 3.05 -4.42
N ASN A 294 10.90 2.56 -4.56
CA ASN A 294 11.95 2.52 -3.53
C ASN A 294 11.52 1.68 -2.31
N VAL A 295 10.73 2.22 -1.39
CA VAL A 295 10.24 1.46 -0.22
C VAL A 295 8.76 1.73 0.03
N TRP A 296 8.04 0.71 0.50
CA TRP A 296 6.73 0.93 1.07
C TRP A 296 6.84 1.87 2.27
N GLU A 297 5.81 2.67 2.52
CA GLU A 297 5.82 3.63 3.62
C GLU A 297 4.69 3.34 4.61
N TRP A 298 5.04 3.20 5.89
CA TRP A 298 4.08 3.02 6.97
C TRP A 298 3.12 4.21 7.13
N GLN A 299 1.86 3.89 7.42
CA GLN A 299 0.79 4.86 7.70
C GLN A 299 0.30 4.73 9.14
N SER A 300 -0.27 5.79 9.70
CA SER A 300 -0.78 5.81 11.08
C SER A 300 -2.01 4.92 11.29
N ASN A 301 -2.88 4.79 10.29
CA ASN A 301 -4.13 4.02 10.40
C ASN A 301 -3.94 2.52 10.16
N LEU A 302 -4.88 1.74 10.71
CA LEU A 302 -5.05 0.33 10.33
C LEU A 302 -5.49 0.22 8.88
N LYS A 303 -5.17 -0.90 8.23
CA LYS A 303 -5.70 -1.22 6.90
C LYS A 303 -7.20 -1.46 7.00
N PHE A 304 -7.95 -0.89 6.06
CA PHE A 304 -9.40 -1.01 6.03
C PHE A 304 -9.96 -1.16 4.61
N ASN A 305 -11.14 -1.76 4.48
CA ASN A 305 -11.89 -1.82 3.24
C ASN A 305 -12.58 -0.47 2.99
N TYR A 306 -12.36 0.14 1.82
CA TYR A 306 -12.97 1.42 1.48
C TYR A 306 -14.50 1.33 1.39
N GLU A 307 -15.05 0.19 0.94
CA GLU A 307 -16.50 -0.01 0.89
C GLU A 307 -17.13 0.08 2.29
N ALA A 308 -16.40 -0.31 3.34
CA ALA A 308 -16.89 -0.28 4.72
C ALA A 308 -17.16 1.15 5.24
N LEU A 309 -16.52 2.17 4.64
CA LEU A 309 -16.81 3.58 4.93
C LEU A 309 -18.25 3.98 4.54
N PHE A 310 -18.84 3.29 3.57
CA PHE A 310 -20.08 3.69 2.90
C PHE A 310 -21.08 2.54 2.90
N ARG A 311 -21.23 1.85 4.02
CA ARG A 311 -22.38 0.95 4.21
C ARG A 311 -22.72 0.83 5.67
N THR A 312 -23.99 0.54 5.93
CA THR A 312 -24.46 0.25 7.28
C THR A 312 -23.87 -1.06 7.79
N GLY A 313 -23.28 -1.02 8.98
CA GLY A 313 -22.67 -2.19 9.63
C GLY A 313 -21.27 -2.53 9.13
N THR A 314 -20.50 -3.21 9.97
CA THR A 314 -19.14 -3.69 9.69
C THR A 314 -19.17 -5.20 9.51
N ARG A 315 -18.47 -5.72 8.51
CA ARG A 315 -18.23 -7.15 8.27
C ARG A 315 -16.85 -7.53 8.79
N ASP A 316 -16.67 -8.81 9.11
CA ASP A 316 -15.35 -9.35 9.41
C ASP A 316 -14.38 -9.10 8.25
N GLY A 317 -13.18 -8.61 8.58
CA GLY A 317 -12.17 -8.23 7.60
C GLY A 317 -12.26 -6.80 7.06
N ASP A 318 -13.31 -6.02 7.39
CA ASP A 318 -13.38 -4.61 6.98
C ASP A 318 -12.29 -3.75 7.63
N LEU A 319 -11.92 -4.08 8.87
CA LEU A 319 -10.82 -3.47 9.60
C LEU A 319 -9.81 -4.56 9.92
N SER A 320 -8.62 -4.44 9.35
CA SER A 320 -7.51 -5.34 9.63
C SER A 320 -6.86 -5.00 10.97
N ALA A 321 -6.23 -5.98 11.61
CA ALA A 321 -5.28 -5.75 12.69
C ALA A 321 -3.93 -5.18 12.18
N GLU A 322 -3.71 -5.21 10.87
CA GLU A 322 -2.50 -4.72 10.22
C GLU A 322 -2.52 -3.20 10.01
N ARG A 323 -1.32 -2.62 9.94
CA ARG A 323 -1.10 -1.21 9.62
C ARG A 323 -1.00 -1.01 8.12
N ALA A 324 -1.57 0.08 7.62
CA ALA A 324 -1.55 0.36 6.20
C ALA A 324 -0.15 0.78 5.71
N GLN A 325 0.13 0.49 4.44
CA GLN A 325 1.34 0.88 3.73
C GLN A 325 0.99 1.44 2.35
N ARG A 326 1.75 2.45 1.88
CA ARG A 326 1.56 3.12 0.59
C ARG A 326 2.87 3.23 -0.19
N GLY A 327 2.79 3.44 -1.50
CA GLY A 327 3.94 3.81 -2.33
C GLY A 327 4.62 2.67 -3.10
N GLY A 328 4.44 1.40 -2.73
CA GLY A 328 5.16 0.30 -3.39
C GLY A 328 6.65 0.31 -3.07
N SER A 329 7.43 -0.59 -3.66
CA SER A 329 8.87 -0.71 -3.38
C SER A 329 9.66 -1.13 -4.63
N PHE A 330 10.99 -1.25 -4.48
CA PHE A 330 11.89 -1.84 -5.48
C PHE A 330 11.54 -3.30 -5.89
N LEU A 331 10.67 -3.99 -5.14
CA LEU A 331 10.19 -5.34 -5.49
C LEU A 331 8.95 -5.33 -6.39
N CYS A 332 8.33 -4.17 -6.61
CA CYS A 332 7.04 -4.14 -7.27
C CYS A 332 7.15 -4.12 -8.80
N GLU A 333 6.42 -5.01 -9.47
CA GLU A 333 6.32 -5.04 -10.93
C GLU A 333 4.87 -4.96 -11.42
N PRO A 334 4.62 -4.49 -12.67
CA PRO A 334 3.28 -4.35 -13.23
C PRO A 334 2.45 -5.64 -13.28
N GLY A 335 3.04 -6.83 -13.23
CA GLY A 335 2.32 -8.11 -13.27
C GLY A 335 1.96 -8.70 -11.90
N TRP A 336 2.56 -8.20 -10.82
CA TRP A 336 2.46 -8.83 -9.48
C TRP A 336 2.14 -7.84 -8.37
N CYS A 337 2.81 -6.68 -8.33
CA CYS A 337 2.60 -5.67 -7.32
C CYS A 337 2.37 -4.30 -7.98
N HIS A 338 1.15 -3.80 -7.88
CA HIS A 338 0.77 -2.47 -8.38
C HIS A 338 0.88 -1.37 -7.32
N GLY A 339 1.61 -1.64 -6.24
CA GLY A 339 1.72 -0.76 -5.07
C GLY A 339 2.29 0.62 -5.34
N TYR A 340 3.08 0.75 -6.42
CA TYR A 340 3.73 1.99 -6.83
C TYR A 340 2.83 2.98 -7.57
N ARG A 341 1.55 2.64 -7.77
CA ARG A 341 0.51 3.60 -8.16
C ARG A 341 0.12 4.47 -6.98
N VAL A 342 -0.37 5.68 -7.24
CA VAL A 342 -0.85 6.61 -6.20
C VAL A 342 -1.95 5.99 -5.33
N SER A 343 -2.87 5.22 -5.92
CA SER A 343 -3.94 4.50 -5.21
C SER A 343 -3.49 3.16 -4.60
N GLY A 344 -2.27 2.70 -4.92
CA GLY A 344 -1.71 1.43 -4.47
C GLY A 344 -1.57 1.38 -2.96
N ARG A 345 -2.02 0.27 -2.37
CA ARG A 345 -2.07 0.09 -0.92
C ARG A 345 -1.88 -1.35 -0.49
N SER A 346 -1.06 -1.55 0.53
CA SER A 346 -0.80 -2.84 1.18
C SER A 346 -0.89 -2.69 2.70
N SER A 347 -0.50 -3.72 3.43
CA SER A 347 -0.43 -3.73 4.89
C SER A 347 0.49 -4.83 5.40
N SER A 348 0.90 -4.70 6.66
CA SER A 348 1.53 -5.76 7.45
C SER A 348 1.26 -5.50 8.93
N THR A 349 1.49 -6.49 9.80
CA THR A 349 1.30 -6.30 11.24
C THR A 349 2.24 -5.24 11.79
N SER A 350 1.87 -4.61 12.92
CA SER A 350 2.63 -3.49 13.50
C SER A 350 4.09 -3.80 13.81
N GLU A 351 4.37 -5.07 14.06
CA GLU A 351 5.65 -5.59 14.50
C GLU A 351 6.50 -6.20 13.39
N THR A 352 5.92 -6.33 12.19
CA THR A 352 6.61 -6.86 11.03
C THR A 352 7.69 -5.88 10.54
N SER A 353 8.90 -6.39 10.33
CA SER A 353 10.03 -5.66 9.72
C SER A 353 10.44 -6.32 8.41
N LEU A 354 10.45 -5.56 7.32
CA LEU A 354 10.77 -6.06 5.97
C LEU A 354 11.79 -5.13 5.28
N PHE A 355 12.72 -5.71 4.52
CA PHE A 355 13.81 -4.99 3.83
C PHE A 355 13.38 -4.00 2.73
N HIS A 356 12.09 -3.94 2.43
CA HIS A 356 11.48 -3.11 1.40
C HIS A 356 10.39 -2.17 1.97
N VAL A 357 10.31 -2.04 3.30
CA VAL A 357 9.36 -1.17 4.01
C VAL A 357 10.15 -0.19 4.88
N GLY A 358 9.85 1.09 4.71
CA GLY A 358 10.32 2.22 5.51
C GLY A 358 9.15 3.15 5.85
N PHE A 359 9.41 4.46 5.98
CA PHE A 359 8.38 5.44 6.31
C PHE A 359 8.83 6.88 6.04
N ARG A 360 7.87 7.80 6.03
CA ARG A 360 8.09 9.25 6.11
C ARG A 360 7.18 9.85 7.17
N CYS A 361 7.49 11.04 7.68
CA CYS A 361 6.68 11.68 8.70
C CYS A 361 5.89 12.89 8.17
N VAL A 362 4.90 13.29 8.95
CA VAL A 362 4.13 14.52 8.79
C VAL A 362 4.05 15.29 10.11
N LYS A 363 3.73 16.58 10.06
CA LYS A 363 3.46 17.43 11.23
C LYS A 363 2.23 18.29 10.94
N ASP A 364 1.38 18.48 11.93
CA ASP A 364 0.24 19.38 11.82
C ASP A 364 0.70 20.85 11.67
N VAL A 365 -0.12 21.65 11.00
CA VAL A 365 0.05 23.10 10.93
C VAL A 365 -0.55 23.70 12.19
N GLU A 366 0.27 24.44 12.94
CA GLU A 366 -0.11 25.16 14.17
C GLU A 366 -1.02 26.37 13.87
#